data_AF-A0A0S4I4I3-F1
#
_entry.id   AF-A0A0S4I4I3-F1
#
_cell.length_a   1.000
_cell.length_b   1.000
_cell.length_c   1.000
_cell.angle_alpha   90.00
_cell.angle_beta   90.00
_cell.angle_gamma   90.00
#
_symmetry.space_group_name_H-M   'P 1'
#
loop_
_entity.id
_entity.type
_entity.pdbx_description
1 polymer ?
#
loop_
_entity_poly.entity_id
_entity_poly.type
_entity_poly.pdbx_seq_one_letter_code
_entity_poly.pdbx_strand_id
1 'polypeptide(L)'
;MAKKKPLSPGPSWNENFVVLGEILFWGFWAPVLFLIAAPWLSLAIVSYWPKPVLAGFFSAMASTGWLVASVVILAVIAYQAGMGYYRQHRSRKRTAAELAAKRAQGDKRL
;
A
#
# COMPACT_ATOMS: atom_id res chain seq x y z
N MET A 1 -28.04 -34.98 8.92
CA MET A 1 -26.96 -34.81 9.92
C MET A 1 -25.92 -33.85 9.37
N ALA A 2 -25.94 -32.58 9.78
CA ALA A 2 -24.97 -31.58 9.33
C ALA A 2 -23.67 -31.71 10.13
N LYS A 3 -22.58 -32.12 9.47
CA LYS A 3 -21.23 -32.05 10.05
C LYS A 3 -20.87 -30.57 10.24
N LYS A 4 -21.05 -30.05 11.45
CA LYS A 4 -20.44 -28.78 11.87
C LYS A 4 -18.93 -28.95 11.78
N LYS A 5 -18.29 -28.26 10.84
CA LYS A 5 -16.83 -28.12 10.82
C LYS A 5 -16.41 -27.55 12.19
N PRO A 6 -15.35 -28.04 12.84
CA PRO A 6 -14.84 -27.39 14.03
C PRO A 6 -14.39 -25.99 13.61
N LEU A 7 -15.08 -24.96 14.11
CA LEU A 7 -14.59 -23.60 14.10
C LEU A 7 -13.33 -23.63 14.97
N SER A 8 -12.17 -23.77 14.33
CA SER A 8 -10.90 -23.54 15.02
C SER A 8 -10.96 -22.09 15.51
N PRO A 9 -10.90 -21.82 16.82
CA PRO A 9 -10.78 -20.46 17.29
C PRO A 9 -9.41 -19.99 16.80
N GLY A 10 -9.41 -19.22 15.71
CA GLY A 10 -8.22 -18.52 15.28
C GLY A 10 -7.72 -17.68 16.46
N PRO A 11 -6.39 -17.63 16.70
CA PRO A 11 -5.85 -17.04 17.91
C PRO A 11 -6.29 -15.57 17.99
N SER A 12 -7.24 -15.26 18.87
CA SER A 12 -7.76 -13.91 19.14
C SER A 12 -6.67 -12.93 19.58
N TRP A 13 -5.53 -13.46 20.04
CA TRP A 13 -4.31 -12.70 20.28
C TRP A 13 -3.85 -11.93 19.02
N ASN A 14 -4.02 -12.50 17.83
CA ASN A 14 -3.63 -11.89 16.57
C ASN A 14 -4.53 -10.68 16.20
N GLU A 15 -5.79 -10.67 16.62
CA GLU A 15 -6.77 -9.66 16.21
C GLU A 15 -6.37 -8.26 16.71
N ASN A 16 -5.91 -8.17 17.96
CA ASN A 16 -5.40 -6.92 18.53
C ASN A 16 -4.13 -6.42 17.82
N PHE A 17 -3.24 -7.34 17.40
CA PHE A 17 -2.04 -6.98 16.63
C PHE A 17 -2.37 -6.55 15.21
N VAL A 18 -3.40 -7.16 14.59
CA VAL A 18 -3.91 -6.75 13.28
C VAL A 18 -4.48 -5.34 13.36
N VAL A 19 -5.33 -5.05 14.35
CA VAL A 19 -5.92 -3.71 14.55
C VAL A 19 -4.84 -2.68 14.86
N LEU A 20 -3.88 -2.99 15.75
CA LEU A 20 -2.77 -2.09 16.04
C LEU A 20 -1.90 -1.83 14.81
N GLY A 21 -1.64 -2.87 14.00
CA GLY A 21 -0.93 -2.74 12.73
C GLY A 21 -1.68 -1.85 11.74
N GLU A 22 -3.00 -1.97 11.67
CA GLU A 22 -3.85 -1.13 10.81
C GLU A 22 -3.85 0.34 11.26
N ILE A 23 -3.97 0.60 12.57
CA ILE A 23 -3.88 1.97 13.12
C ILE A 23 -2.52 2.58 12.80
N LEU A 24 -1.43 1.83 13.00
CA LEU A 24 -0.09 2.32 12.71
C LEU A 24 0.12 2.57 11.22
N PHE A 25 -0.42 1.68 10.38
CA PHE A 25 -0.40 1.82 8.93
C PHE A 25 -1.13 3.10 8.50
N TRP A 26 -2.37 3.30 8.94
CA TRP A 26 -3.14 4.50 8.62
C TRP A 26 -2.56 5.77 9.25
N GLY A 27 -2.02 5.70 10.45
CA GLY A 27 -1.35 6.83 11.10
C GLY A 27 -0.15 7.34 10.30
N PHE A 28 0.58 6.44 9.63
CA PHE A 28 1.68 6.80 8.75
C PHE A 28 1.21 7.20 7.34
N TRP A 29 0.27 6.45 6.76
CA TRP A 29 -0.17 6.65 5.38
C TRP A 29 -1.16 7.79 5.20
N ALA A 30 -2.03 8.07 6.17
CA ALA A 30 -3.03 9.13 6.04
C ALA A 30 -2.39 10.53 5.83
N PRO A 31 -1.33 10.93 6.57
CA PRO A 31 -0.61 12.18 6.27
C PRO A 31 0.01 12.20 4.88
N VAL A 32 0.60 11.08 4.43
CA VAL A 32 1.22 10.96 3.10
C VAL A 32 0.16 11.09 2.01
N LEU A 33 -0.97 10.39 2.15
CA LEU A 33 -2.10 10.48 1.23
C LEU A 33 -2.72 11.89 1.23
N PHE A 34 -2.77 12.57 2.37
CA PHE A 34 -3.21 13.96 2.45
C PHE A 34 -2.28 14.88 1.65
N LEU A 35 -0.96 14.75 1.81
CA LEU A 35 0.01 15.54 1.05
C LEU A 35 -0.06 15.29 -0.46
N ILE A 36 -0.46 14.08 -0.87
CA ILE A 36 -0.67 13.78 -2.28
C ILE A 36 -2.01 14.35 -2.75
N ALA A 37 -3.12 14.11 -2.06
CA ALA A 37 -4.45 14.44 -2.55
C ALA A 37 -4.83 15.92 -2.36
N ALA A 38 -4.41 16.56 -1.27
CA ALA A 38 -4.80 17.92 -0.93
C ALA A 38 -4.40 18.96 -1.98
N PRO A 39 -3.19 18.92 -2.60
CA PRO A 39 -2.81 19.85 -3.66
C PRO A 39 -3.73 19.78 -4.90
N TRP A 40 -4.05 18.57 -5.35
CA TRP A 40 -4.93 18.37 -6.52
C TRP A 40 -6.38 18.72 -6.22
N LEU A 41 -6.87 18.36 -5.03
CA LEU A 41 -8.22 18.75 -4.61
C LEU A 41 -8.33 20.26 -4.47
N SER A 42 -7.30 20.91 -3.93
CA SER A 42 -7.23 22.37 -3.83
C SER A 42 -7.21 23.03 -5.20
N LEU A 43 -6.47 22.47 -6.16
CA LEU A 43 -6.45 22.95 -7.54
C LEU A 43 -7.85 22.85 -8.17
N ALA A 44 -8.55 21.73 -7.97
CA ALA A 44 -9.92 21.57 -8.46
C ALA A 44 -10.87 22.60 -7.83
N ILE A 45 -10.79 22.79 -6.50
CA ILE A 45 -11.62 23.75 -5.79
C ILE A 45 -11.38 25.18 -6.29
N VAL A 46 -10.13 25.61 -6.45
CA VAL A 46 -9.82 26.96 -6.95
C VAL A 46 -10.26 27.13 -8.41
N SER A 47 -10.20 26.06 -9.22
CA SER A 47 -10.56 26.11 -10.64
C SER A 47 -12.06 26.17 -10.88
N TYR A 48 -12.86 25.45 -10.07
CA TYR A 48 -14.30 25.32 -10.26
C TYR A 48 -15.14 26.18 -9.31
N TRP A 49 -14.55 26.69 -8.22
CA TRP A 49 -15.26 27.50 -7.24
C TRP A 49 -14.73 28.95 -7.20
N PRO A 50 -15.48 29.92 -7.74
CA PRO A 50 -15.00 31.30 -7.86
C PRO A 50 -14.77 32.04 -6.53
N LYS A 51 -15.40 31.61 -5.42
CA LYS A 51 -15.24 32.20 -4.08
C LYS A 51 -15.22 31.13 -2.99
N PRO A 52 -14.12 30.39 -2.84
CA PRO A 52 -14.00 29.39 -1.81
C PRO A 52 -13.77 30.06 -0.44
N VAL A 53 -14.40 29.52 0.61
CA VAL A 53 -14.36 30.05 1.99
C VAL A 53 -12.92 30.13 2.55
N LEU A 54 -11.99 29.33 2.01
CA LEU A 54 -10.57 29.29 2.39
C LEU A 54 -9.64 29.48 1.19
N ALA A 55 -9.89 30.51 0.36
CA ALA A 55 -9.12 30.75 -0.86
C ALA A 55 -7.60 30.82 -0.67
N GLY A 56 -7.12 31.42 0.43
CA GLY A 56 -5.69 31.48 0.72
C GLY A 56 -5.06 30.10 0.98
N PHE A 57 -5.76 29.23 1.71
CA PHE A 57 -5.31 27.86 1.97
C PHE A 57 -5.31 27.02 0.69
N PHE A 58 -6.40 27.03 -0.08
CA PHE A 58 -6.48 26.24 -1.30
C PHE A 58 -5.50 26.75 -2.37
N SER A 59 -5.29 28.06 -2.49
CA SER A 59 -4.29 28.61 -3.40
C SER A 59 -2.86 28.25 -2.97
N ALA A 60 -2.55 28.28 -1.67
CA ALA A 60 -1.26 27.84 -1.16
C ALA A 60 -1.02 26.34 -1.41
N MET A 61 -2.00 25.48 -1.15
CA MET A 61 -1.92 24.04 -1.40
C MET A 61 -1.91 23.67 -2.88
N ALA A 62 -2.58 24.44 -3.74
CA ALA A 62 -2.56 24.28 -5.19
C ALA A 62 -1.30 24.87 -5.85
N SER A 63 -0.38 25.44 -5.07
CA SER A 63 0.85 26.01 -5.63
C SER A 63 1.71 24.94 -6.31
N THR A 64 2.50 25.40 -7.28
CA THR A 64 3.41 24.56 -8.07
C THR A 64 4.35 23.73 -7.20
N GLY A 65 4.78 24.26 -6.05
CA GLY A 65 5.64 23.53 -5.10
C GLY A 65 4.98 22.27 -4.54
N TRP A 66 3.73 22.38 -4.07
CA TRP A 66 3.00 21.25 -3.50
C TRP A 66 2.53 20.26 -4.57
N LEU A 67 2.15 20.74 -5.76
CA LEU A 67 1.81 19.85 -6.89
C LEU A 67 3.03 19.04 -7.32
N VAL A 68 4.20 19.67 -7.50
CA VAL A 68 5.44 18.95 -7.85
C VAL A 68 5.81 17.97 -6.74
N ALA A 69 5.77 18.39 -5.47
CA ALA A 69 6.04 17.51 -4.34
C ALA A 69 5.12 16.29 -4.32
N SER A 70 3.82 16.46 -4.60
CA SER A 70 2.85 15.35 -4.65
C SER A 70 3.20 14.32 -5.72
N VAL A 71 3.63 14.76 -6.91
CA VAL A 71 4.04 13.88 -8.02
C VAL A 71 5.34 13.15 -7.69
N VAL A 72 6.32 13.85 -7.10
CA VAL A 72 7.59 13.25 -6.70
C VAL A 72 7.37 12.18 -5.64
N ILE A 73 6.55 12.46 -4.61
CA ILE A 73 6.22 11.49 -3.57
C ILE A 73 5.53 10.26 -4.19
N LEU A 74 4.55 10.47 -5.07
CA LEU A 74 3.87 9.39 -5.78
C LEU A 74 4.83 8.54 -6.62
N ALA A 75 5.76 9.17 -7.34
CA ALA A 75 6.77 8.48 -8.15
C ALA A 75 7.71 7.63 -7.28
N VAL A 76 8.15 8.16 -6.13
CA VAL A 76 8.99 7.42 -5.17
C VAL A 76 8.23 6.21 -4.61
N ILE A 77 6.97 6.37 -4.22
CA ILE A 77 6.14 5.27 -3.72
C ILE A 77 5.97 4.20 -4.80
N ALA A 78 5.62 4.61 -6.03
CA ALA A 78 5.46 3.70 -7.16
C ALA A 78 6.75 2.94 -7.48
N TYR A 79 7.90 3.62 -7.44
CA TYR A 79 9.20 3.00 -7.65
C TYR A 79 9.54 1.97 -6.56
N GLN A 80 9.35 2.32 -5.29
CA GLN A 80 9.62 1.41 -4.17
C GLN A 80 8.69 0.18 -4.21
N ALA A 81 7.40 0.39 -4.45
CA ALA A 81 6.44 -0.69 -4.61
C ALA A 81 6.81 -1.59 -5.79
N GLY A 82 7.08 -1.00 -6.97
CA GLY A 82 7.49 -1.73 -8.16
C GLY A 82 8.74 -2.58 -7.93
N MET A 83 9.80 -2.01 -7.36
CA MET A 83 11.03 -2.73 -7.01
C MET A 83 10.77 -3.88 -6.02
N GLY A 84 9.88 -3.68 -5.05
CA GLY A 84 9.42 -4.73 -4.14
C GLY A 84 8.76 -5.89 -4.89
N TYR A 85 7.80 -5.59 -5.76
CA TYR A 85 7.14 -6.59 -6.60
C TYR A 85 8.13 -7.34 -7.51
N TYR A 86 9.07 -6.63 -8.15
CA TYR A 86 10.10 -7.25 -8.97
C TYR A 86 10.99 -8.21 -8.16
N ARG A 87 11.41 -7.80 -6.96
CA ARG A 87 12.22 -8.65 -6.06
C ARG A 87 11.44 -9.89 -5.60
N GLN A 88 10.17 -9.72 -5.23
CA GLN A 88 9.31 -10.82 -4.80
C GLN A 88 9.06 -11.82 -5.92
N HIS A 89 8.90 -11.36 -7.17
CA HIS A 89 8.76 -12.24 -8.31
C HIS A 89 10.02 -13.09 -8.54
N ARG A 90 11.21 -12.48 -8.37
CA ARG A 90 12.48 -13.18 -8.54
C ARG A 90 12.75 -14.19 -7.42
N SER A 91 12.38 -13.88 -6.18
CA SER A 91 12.50 -14.82 -5.06
C SER A 91 11.58 -16.03 -5.22
N ARG A 92 10.32 -15.81 -5.60
CA ARG A 92 9.36 -16.91 -5.88
C ARG A 92 9.85 -17.85 -6.97
N LYS A 93 10.45 -17.32 -8.05
CA LYS A 93 11.04 -18.16 -9.11
C LYS A 93 12.19 -19.02 -8.59
N ARG A 94 13.04 -18.50 -7.70
CA ARG A 94 14.13 -19.26 -7.06
C ARG A 94 13.60 -20.37 -6.15
N THR A 95 12.64 -20.05 -5.29
CA THR A 95 12.04 -21.04 -4.38
C THR A 95 11.31 -22.16 -5.14
N ALA A 96 10.61 -21.82 -6.24
CA ALA A 96 9.97 -22.81 -7.10
C ALA A 96 10.99 -23.72 -7.80
N ALA A 97 12.10 -23.16 -8.29
CA ALA A 97 13.18 -23.92 -8.90
C ALA A 97 13.86 -24.88 -7.90
N GLU A 98 14.10 -24.43 -6.66
CA GLU A 98 14.65 -25.28 -5.59
C GLU A 98 13.71 -26.43 -5.20
N LEU A 99 12.40 -26.17 -5.11
CA LEU A 99 11.39 -27.21 -4.86
C LEU A 99 11.33 -28.23 -6.00
N ALA A 100 11.43 -27.78 -7.25
CA ALA A 100 11.48 -28.67 -8.41
C ALA A 100 12.76 -29.53 -8.43
N ALA A 101 13.91 -28.95 -8.10
CA ALA A 101 15.18 -29.67 -8.01
C ALA A 101 15.15 -30.75 -6.90
N LYS A 102 14.58 -30.44 -5.73
CA LYS A 102 14.40 -31.42 -4.64
C LYS A 102 13.46 -32.56 -5.04
N ARG A 103 12.37 -32.28 -5.76
CA ARG A 103 11.47 -33.33 -6.29
C ARG A 103 12.19 -34.24 -7.30
N ALA A 104 12.94 -33.66 -8.24
CA ALA A 104 13.69 -34.44 -9.23
C ALA A 104 14.82 -35.29 -8.62
N GLN A 105 15.42 -34.87 -7.51
CA GLN A 105 16.40 -35.67 -6.77
C GLN A 105 15.76 -36.79 -5.95
N GLY A 106 14.54 -36.58 -5.42
CA GLY A 106 13.79 -37.62 -4.72
C GLY A 106 13.36 -38.76 -5.64
N ASP A 107 12.96 -38.42 -6.86
CA ASP A 107 12.50 -39.38 -7.88
C ASP A 107 13.64 -40.26 -8.44
N LYS A 108 14.88 -39.76 -8.46
CA LYS A 108 16.07 -40.52 -8.89
C LYS A 108 16.64 -41.49 -7.84
N ARG A 109 16.07 -41.51 -6.62
CA ARG A 109 16.51 -42.38 -5.52
C ARG A 109 15.61 -43.61 -5.33
N LEU A 110 14.62 -43.79 -6.19
CA LEU A 110 13.79 -45.01 -6.32
C LEU A 110 14.22 -45.75 -7.60
#